data_AF-X7YKP8-F1
#
_entry.id   AF-X7YKP8-F1
#
_cell.length_a   1.000
_cell.length_b   1.000
_cell.length_c   1.000
_cell.angle_alpha   90.00
_cell.angle_beta   90.00
_cell.angle_gamma   90.00
#
_symmetry.space_group_name_H-M   'P 1'
#
loop_
_entity.id
_entity.type
_entity.pdbx_description
1 polymer ?
#
loop_
_entity_poly.entity_id
_entity_poly.type
_entity_poly.pdbx_seq_one_letter_code
_entity_poly.pdbx_strand_id
1 'polypeptide(L)'
;MTTERRDDRSQEFPRINENLTGSRHRFGYTVGLDDGYLSGGVAAMRTALYKHDFQTGFTAVANLDQDLLLGEMCFVPAPSGGHAEDNGILMGYGYHRGRDEGQLLLLDAQTCEPVATVHLPQRVPMGFHGNWAPNT
;
A
#
# COMPACT_ATOMS: atom_id res chain seq x y z
N MET A 1 27.03 -4.21 14.53
CA MET A 1 25.79 -4.09 13.74
C MET A 1 24.76 -3.46 14.65
N THR A 2 24.32 -2.23 14.36
CA THR A 2 23.23 -1.58 15.09
C THR A 2 21.93 -1.87 14.34
N THR A 3 20.89 -2.22 15.07
CA THR A 3 19.54 -2.36 14.54
C THR A 3 18.73 -1.14 14.91
N GLU A 4 17.82 -0.74 14.03
CA GLU A 4 16.93 0.39 14.24
C GLU A 4 15.52 -0.04 13.79
N ARG A 5 14.53 0.20 14.65
CA ARG A 5 13.11 0.00 14.33
C ARG A 5 12.54 1.34 13.87
N ARG A 6 11.96 1.37 12.67
CA ARG A 6 11.44 2.58 12.03
C ARG A 6 9.97 2.86 12.33
N ASP A 7 9.20 1.83 12.68
CA ASP A 7 7.80 1.94 13.05
C ASP A 7 7.44 0.76 13.98
N ASP A 8 6.55 1.00 14.92
CA ASP A 8 6.18 0.04 15.98
C ASP A 8 4.90 -0.73 15.63
N ARG A 9 4.17 -0.32 14.58
CA ARG A 9 2.93 -0.96 14.14
C ARG A 9 3.20 -2.22 13.32
N SER A 10 2.33 -3.21 13.46
CA SER A 10 2.34 -4.44 12.67
C SER A 10 2.14 -4.14 11.19
N GLN A 11 3.07 -4.56 10.33
CA GLN A 11 3.02 -4.27 8.90
C GLN A 11 3.88 -5.24 8.07
N GLU A 12 3.51 -5.40 6.80
CA GLU A 12 4.25 -6.16 5.77
C GLU A 12 3.98 -5.52 4.40
N PHE A 13 4.26 -6.26 3.34
CA PHE A 13 4.16 -5.95 1.92
C PHE A 13 4.88 -4.65 1.54
N PRO A 14 6.20 -4.53 1.85
CA PRO A 14 6.95 -3.32 1.60
C PRO A 14 7.13 -3.08 0.11
N ARG A 15 6.78 -1.88 -0.34
CA ARG A 15 7.07 -1.36 -1.69
C ARG A 15 7.87 -0.08 -1.62
N ILE A 16 8.59 0.19 -2.68
CA ILE A 16 9.30 1.43 -2.95
C ILE A 16 9.01 1.85 -4.38
N ASN A 17 9.50 3.01 -4.83
CA ASN A 17 9.65 3.25 -6.26
C ASN A 17 10.69 2.26 -6.82
N GLU A 18 10.24 1.27 -7.58
CA GLU A 18 11.09 0.16 -8.03
C GLU A 18 12.22 0.60 -8.97
N ASN A 19 12.17 1.82 -9.52
CA ASN A 19 13.31 2.43 -10.24
C ASN A 19 14.53 2.67 -9.35
N LEU A 20 14.36 2.63 -8.02
CA LEU A 20 15.44 2.76 -7.03
C LEU A 20 15.80 1.42 -6.37
N THR A 21 15.35 0.29 -6.92
CA THR A 21 15.72 -1.03 -6.39
C THR A 21 17.23 -1.21 -6.36
N GLY A 22 17.78 -1.62 -5.22
CA GLY A 22 19.22 -1.74 -5.00
C GLY A 22 19.95 -0.41 -4.78
N SER A 23 19.23 0.71 -4.78
CA SER A 23 19.75 2.05 -4.50
C SER A 23 19.11 2.63 -3.24
N ARG A 24 19.66 3.76 -2.75
CA ARG A 24 19.04 4.49 -1.64
C ARG A 24 17.70 5.08 -2.09
N HIS A 25 16.65 4.82 -1.32
CA HIS A 25 15.32 5.42 -1.47
C HIS A 25 14.96 6.17 -0.17
N ARG A 26 14.14 7.21 -0.28
CA ARG A 26 13.60 7.99 0.84
C ARG A 26 12.24 7.46 1.29
N PHE A 27 11.41 7.01 0.36
CA PHE A 27 10.04 6.61 0.64
C PHE A 27 9.86 5.10 0.60
N GLY A 28 8.93 4.60 1.40
CA GLY A 28 8.47 3.22 1.36
C GLY A 28 7.01 3.14 1.75
N TYR A 29 6.32 2.11 1.27
CA TYR A 29 4.89 1.90 1.48
C TYR A 29 4.67 0.50 2.04
N THR A 30 3.81 0.37 3.03
CA THR A 30 3.52 -0.92 3.68
C THR A 30 2.03 -1.03 3.98
N VAL A 31 1.57 -2.26 4.17
CA VAL A 31 0.22 -2.55 4.62
C VAL A 31 0.29 -2.95 6.10
N GLY A 32 -0.40 -2.18 6.93
CA GLY A 32 -0.65 -2.50 8.33
C GLY A 32 -1.56 -3.71 8.46
N LEU A 33 -1.27 -4.61 9.40
CA LEU A 33 -2.00 -5.86 9.61
C LEU A 33 -2.32 -6.02 11.10
N ASP A 34 -3.47 -5.51 11.51
CA ASP A 34 -3.90 -5.55 12.92
C ASP A 34 -4.99 -6.61 13.15
N ASP A 35 -5.07 -7.08 14.40
CA ASP A 35 -6.16 -7.85 15.03
C ASP A 35 -6.58 -9.21 14.42
N GLY A 36 -6.15 -9.58 13.21
CA GLY A 36 -6.75 -10.74 12.51
C GLY A 36 -5.80 -11.75 11.87
N TYR A 37 -4.62 -11.36 11.39
CA TYR A 37 -3.81 -12.28 10.57
C TYR A 37 -3.24 -13.46 11.37
N LEU A 38 -2.84 -13.24 12.63
CA LEU A 38 -2.22 -14.26 13.49
C LEU A 38 -3.08 -14.72 14.68
N SER A 39 -4.10 -13.94 15.06
CA SER A 39 -4.77 -14.09 16.37
C SER A 39 -6.30 -14.19 16.30
N GLY A 40 -6.97 -13.53 15.35
CA GLY A 40 -8.45 -13.39 15.32
C GLY A 40 -9.16 -13.87 14.05
N GLY A 41 -8.41 -14.29 13.02
CA GLY A 41 -8.95 -14.66 11.71
C GLY A 41 -9.36 -13.45 10.85
N VAL A 42 -9.73 -13.72 9.59
CA VAL A 42 -10.03 -12.69 8.57
C VAL A 42 -11.16 -11.74 9.01
N ALA A 43 -12.08 -12.19 9.85
CA ALA A 43 -13.21 -11.38 10.32
C ALA A 43 -12.79 -10.21 11.22
N ALA A 44 -11.75 -10.39 12.05
CA ALA A 44 -11.22 -9.36 12.94
C ALA A 44 -10.13 -8.50 12.28
N MET A 45 -9.64 -8.91 11.11
CA MET A 45 -8.54 -8.25 10.43
C MET A 45 -8.88 -6.80 10.09
N ARG A 46 -7.91 -5.92 10.30
CA ARG A 46 -7.94 -4.52 9.87
C ARG A 46 -6.65 -4.22 9.12
N THR A 47 -6.78 -3.46 8.05
CA THR A 47 -5.63 -3.04 7.26
C THR A 47 -5.52 -1.53 7.21
N ALA A 48 -4.29 -1.04 7.13
CA ALA A 48 -3.99 0.37 6.89
C ALA A 48 -2.91 0.47 5.81
N LEU A 49 -2.88 1.58 5.08
CA LEU A 49 -1.77 1.88 4.18
C LEU A 49 -0.87 2.92 4.84
N TYR A 50 0.41 2.59 4.98
CA TYR A 50 1.41 3.49 5.52
C TYR A 50 2.36 3.95 4.42
N LYS A 51 2.73 5.23 4.48
CA LYS A 51 3.85 5.78 3.72
C LYS A 51 4.90 6.28 4.69
N HIS A 52 6.09 5.72 4.62
CA HIS A 52 7.25 6.10 5.42
C HIS A 52 8.12 7.08 4.65
N ASP A 53 8.55 8.14 5.32
CA ASP A 53 9.65 9.00 4.90
C ASP A 53 10.87 8.69 5.78
N PHE A 54 11.80 7.89 5.26
CA PHE A 54 12.98 7.44 6.01
C PHE A 54 13.99 8.57 6.29
N GLN A 55 13.88 9.70 5.60
CA GLN A 55 14.73 10.87 5.84
C GLN A 55 14.23 11.68 7.05
N THR A 56 12.92 11.84 7.20
CA THR A 56 12.33 12.64 8.30
C THR A 56 11.88 11.79 9.48
N GLY A 57 11.69 10.48 9.28
CA GLY A 57 11.09 9.57 10.25
C GLY A 57 9.57 9.68 10.35
N PHE A 58 8.94 10.50 9.52
CA PHE A 58 7.49 10.64 9.51
C PHE A 58 6.81 9.48 8.76
N THR A 59 5.68 9.02 9.28
CA THR A 59 4.81 8.04 8.59
C THR A 59 3.42 8.64 8.40
N ALA A 60 2.98 8.76 7.15
CA ALA A 60 1.59 9.09 6.81
C ALA A 60 0.73 7.81 6.83
N VAL A 61 -0.56 7.97 7.13
CA VAL A 61 -1.55 6.90 7.09
C VAL A 61 -2.66 7.30 6.13
N ALA A 62 -2.98 6.46 5.16
CA ALA A 62 -4.07 6.72 4.24
C ALA A 62 -5.42 6.76 5.00
N ASN A 63 -6.24 7.77 4.72
CA ASN A 63 -7.59 7.87 5.28
C ASN A 63 -8.55 7.00 4.47
N LEU A 64 -8.59 5.70 4.78
CA LEU A 64 -9.42 4.70 4.10
C LEU A 64 -10.52 4.18 5.03
N ASP A 65 -11.57 3.64 4.43
CA ASP A 65 -12.64 2.97 5.17
C ASP A 65 -12.06 1.81 6.00
N GLN A 66 -12.47 1.68 7.26
CA GLN A 66 -11.96 0.65 8.17
C GLN A 66 -12.43 -0.76 7.81
N ASP A 67 -13.48 -0.86 6.99
CA ASP A 67 -14.00 -2.13 6.45
C ASP A 67 -13.33 -2.54 5.14
N LEU A 68 -12.41 -1.72 4.61
CA LEU A 68 -11.63 -2.03 3.43
C LEU A 68 -10.37 -2.82 3.81
N LEU A 69 -10.33 -4.10 3.41
CA LEU A 69 -9.16 -4.95 3.55
C LEU A 69 -8.26 -4.82 2.33
N LEU A 70 -7.01 -4.40 2.54
CA LEU A 70 -6.01 -4.19 1.50
C LEU A 70 -5.15 -5.44 1.29
N GLY A 71 -4.85 -5.76 0.03
CA GLY A 71 -3.72 -6.60 -0.34
C GLY A 71 -2.43 -5.78 -0.50
N GLU A 72 -1.36 -6.43 -0.99
CA GLU A 72 -0.14 -5.73 -1.40
C GLU A 72 -0.45 -4.63 -2.42
N MET A 73 0.16 -3.46 -2.23
CA MET A 73 0.14 -2.37 -3.21
C MET A 73 1.31 -2.52 -4.19
N CYS A 74 1.26 -1.86 -5.34
CA CYS A 74 2.37 -1.69 -6.27
C CYS A 74 2.55 -0.20 -6.50
N PHE A 75 3.79 0.30 -6.48
CA PHE A 75 4.06 1.66 -6.90
C PHE A 75 4.06 1.73 -8.44
N VAL A 76 3.43 2.76 -8.99
CA VAL A 76 3.38 3.03 -10.43
C VAL A 76 3.86 4.47 -10.63
N PRO A 77 5.04 4.69 -11.23
CA PRO A 77 5.55 6.04 -11.45
C PRO A 77 4.67 6.80 -12.44
N ALA A 78 4.53 8.11 -12.23
CA ALA A 78 3.85 8.96 -13.19
C ALA A 78 4.58 8.96 -14.55
N PRO A 79 3.85 8.90 -15.70
CA PRO A 79 4.45 8.98 -17.03
C PRO A 79 5.04 10.38 -17.23
N SER A 80 6.37 10.47 -17.31
CA SER A 80 7.21 11.69 -17.51
C SER A 80 6.58 13.02 -17.06
N GLY A 81 6.92 13.51 -15.87
CA GLY A 81 6.42 14.84 -15.44
C GLY A 81 6.81 15.33 -14.04
N GLY A 82 7.58 14.57 -13.26
CA GLY A 82 8.05 15.04 -11.96
C GLY A 82 9.23 14.24 -11.44
N HIS A 83 10.18 14.94 -10.80
CA HIS A 83 11.43 14.37 -10.30
C HIS A 83 11.33 13.85 -8.86
N ALA A 84 10.19 14.05 -8.19
CA ALA A 84 10.00 13.54 -6.84
C ALA A 84 9.94 12.01 -6.88
N GLU A 85 10.63 11.37 -5.94
CA GLU A 85 10.75 9.91 -5.84
C GLU A 85 9.39 9.21 -5.73
N ASP A 86 8.44 9.84 -5.05
CA ASP A 86 7.07 9.40 -4.80
C ASP A 86 6.06 9.98 -5.81
N ASN A 87 6.51 10.56 -6.92
CA ASN A 87 5.62 11.04 -7.97
C ASN A 87 5.00 9.88 -8.76
N GLY A 88 3.81 9.46 -8.37
CA GLY A 88 3.10 8.35 -8.96
C GLY A 88 1.87 7.98 -8.14
N ILE A 89 1.40 6.76 -8.37
CA ILE A 89 0.28 6.19 -7.63
C ILE A 89 0.68 4.87 -6.96
N LEU A 90 -0.10 4.48 -5.97
CA LEU A 90 -0.13 3.12 -5.44
C LEU A 90 -1.37 2.43 -6.01
N MET A 91 -1.17 1.22 -6.52
CA MET A 91 -2.23 0.39 -7.09
C MET A 91 -2.29 -0.95 -6.39
N GLY A 92 -3.46 -1.37 -5.92
CA GLY A 92 -3.60 -2.67 -5.25
C GLY A 92 -5.05 -3.09 -5.10
N TYR A 93 -5.26 -4.38 -4.85
CA TYR A 93 -6.60 -4.92 -4.65
C TYR A 93 -7.08 -4.66 -3.21
N GLY A 94 -8.37 -4.35 -3.09
CA GLY A 94 -9.09 -4.24 -1.84
C GLY A 94 -10.35 -5.09 -1.84
N TYR A 95 -10.81 -5.44 -0.64
CA TYR A 95 -12.11 -6.07 -0.41
C TYR A 95 -12.84 -5.32 0.68
N HIS A 96 -14.02 -4.78 0.35
CA HIS A 96 -14.85 -4.07 1.32
C HIS A 96 -15.83 -5.04 1.97
N ARG A 97 -15.55 -5.47 3.21
CA ARG A 97 -16.35 -6.50 3.89
C ARG A 97 -17.81 -6.10 4.13
N GLY A 98 -18.07 -4.81 4.37
CA GLY A 98 -19.44 -4.32 4.58
C GLY A 98 -20.31 -4.29 3.32
N ARG A 99 -19.70 -4.33 2.13
CA ARG A 99 -20.38 -4.25 0.82
C ARG A 99 -20.24 -5.54 0.01
N ASP A 100 -19.45 -6.49 0.51
CA ASP A 100 -19.03 -7.70 -0.18
C ASP A 100 -18.47 -7.44 -1.59
N GLU A 101 -17.62 -6.42 -1.71
CA GLU A 101 -17.17 -5.89 -3.00
C GLU A 101 -15.65 -5.98 -3.17
N GLY A 102 -15.21 -6.48 -4.33
CA GLY A 102 -13.81 -6.39 -4.77
C GLY A 102 -13.51 -5.05 -5.43
N GLN A 103 -12.34 -4.48 -5.15
CA GLN A 103 -11.91 -3.17 -5.65
C GLN A 103 -10.47 -3.25 -6.15
N LEU A 104 -10.13 -2.51 -7.20
CA LEU A 104 -8.76 -2.10 -7.50
C LEU A 104 -8.63 -0.61 -7.14
N LEU A 105 -7.80 -0.33 -6.15
CA LEU A 105 -7.61 0.98 -5.57
C LEU A 105 -6.44 1.67 -6.25
N LEU A 106 -6.59 2.96 -6.56
CA LEU A 106 -5.52 3.83 -7.02
C LEU A 106 -5.43 5.01 -6.05
N LEU A 107 -4.30 5.13 -5.34
CA LEU A 107 -4.04 6.24 -4.42
C LEU A 107 -2.86 7.05 -4.91
N ASP A 108 -2.90 8.37 -4.71
CA ASP A 108 -1.75 9.23 -4.95
C ASP A 108 -0.64 8.86 -3.96
N ALA A 109 0.57 8.59 -4.46
CA ALA A 109 1.65 8.10 -3.62
C ALA A 109 2.26 9.20 -2.72
N GLN A 110 2.06 10.48 -3.07
CA GLN A 110 2.55 11.59 -2.24
C GLN A 110 1.66 11.81 -1.01
N THR A 111 0.36 11.82 -1.21
CA THR A 111 -0.66 12.19 -0.22
C THR A 111 -1.35 11.00 0.43
N CYS A 112 -1.26 9.82 -0.18
CA CYS A 112 -2.03 8.62 0.18
C CYS A 112 -3.56 8.79 0.05
N GLU A 113 -4.02 9.82 -0.67
CA GLU A 113 -5.44 10.03 -0.93
C GLU A 113 -5.94 9.15 -2.09
N PRO A 114 -7.17 8.62 -2.03
CA PRO A 114 -7.76 7.91 -3.16
C PRO A 114 -7.92 8.81 -4.38
N VAL A 115 -7.43 8.36 -5.53
CA VAL A 115 -7.57 9.06 -6.82
C VAL A 115 -8.65 8.39 -7.67
N ALA A 116 -8.72 7.06 -7.64
CA ALA A 116 -9.74 6.29 -8.35
C ALA A 116 -9.97 4.92 -7.70
N THR A 117 -11.11 4.32 -8.01
CA THR A 117 -11.42 2.93 -7.64
C THR A 117 -12.13 2.24 -8.79
N VAL A 118 -11.63 1.07 -9.18
CA VAL A 118 -12.32 0.18 -10.12
C VAL A 118 -13.09 -0.85 -9.31
N HIS A 119 -14.41 -0.82 -9.44
CA HIS A 119 -15.30 -1.77 -8.79
C HIS A 119 -15.35 -3.07 -9.59
N LEU A 120 -15.09 -4.20 -8.93
CA LEU A 120 -15.02 -5.51 -9.56
C LEU A 120 -16.34 -6.26 -9.34
N PRO A 121 -16.82 -7.03 -10.33
CA PRO A 121 -18.07 -7.78 -10.21
C PRO A 121 -17.99 -8.96 -9.22
N GLN A 122 -16.80 -9.24 -8.69
CA GLN A 122 -16.55 -10.30 -7.72
C GLN A 122 -15.32 -9.96 -6.87
N ARG A 123 -15.24 -10.60 -5.69
CA ARG A 123 -14.08 -10.51 -4.82
C ARG A 123 -12.85 -11.15 -5.49
N VAL A 124 -11.73 -10.44 -5.48
CA VAL A 124 -10.40 -11.03 -5.66
C VAL A 124 -9.95 -11.55 -4.28
N PRO A 125 -9.68 -12.86 -4.13
CA PRO A 125 -9.13 -13.39 -2.88
C PRO A 125 -7.86 -12.62 -2.48
N MET A 126 -7.62 -12.45 -1.18
CA MET A 126 -6.35 -11.86 -0.72
C MET A 126 -5.21 -12.75 -1.21
N GLY A 127 -4.51 -12.26 -2.24
CA GLY A 127 -3.36 -12.92 -2.84
C GLY A 127 -2.10 -12.67 -2.02
N PHE A 128 -0.95 -12.88 -2.66
CA PHE A 128 0.35 -12.57 -2.07
C PHE A 128 0.97 -11.38 -2.78
N HIS A 129 1.69 -11.64 -3.87
CA HIS A 129 2.47 -10.61 -4.54
C HIS A 129 1.90 -10.21 -5.91
N GLY A 130 2.18 -8.98 -6.29
CA GLY A 130 1.91 -8.42 -7.61
C GLY A 130 3.05 -7.52 -8.07
N ASN A 131 3.09 -7.25 -9.38
CA ASN A 131 4.01 -6.27 -9.95
C ASN A 131 3.31 -5.49 -11.06
N TRP A 132 3.61 -4.19 -11.13
CA TRP A 132 3.35 -3.38 -12.29
C TRP A 132 4.45 -3.59 -13.33
N ALA A 133 4.05 -3.72 -14.60
CA ALA A 133 4.97 -3.75 -15.73
C ALA A 133 4.48 -2.71 -16.77
N PRO A 134 5.25 -1.66 -17.06
CA PRO A 134 4.88 -0.68 -18.07
C PRO A 134 4.88 -1.32 -19.47
N ASN A 135 4.01 -0.85 -20.36
CA ASN A 135 3.88 -1.43 -21.70
C ASN A 135 5.05 -1.10 -22.63
N THR A 136 5.88 -0.09 -22.33
CA THR A 136 7.22 0.21 -22.88
C THR A 136 7.68 1.55 -22.35
#